data_AF-A0A4U0RKK6-F1
#
_entry.id   AF-A0A4U0RKK6-F1
#
_cell.length_a   1.000
_cell.length_b   1.000
_cell.length_c   1.000
_cell.angle_alpha   90.00
_cell.angle_beta   90.00
_cell.angle_gamma   90.00
#
_symmetry.space_group_name_H-M   'P 1'
#
loop_
_entity.id
_entity.type
_entity.pdbx_description
1 polymer ?
#
loop_
_entity_poly.entity_id
_entity_poly.type
_entity_poly.pdbx_seq_one_letter_code
_entity_poly.pdbx_strand_id
1 'polypeptide(L)'
;MTHGANVIAELMTDHREVEELFDQIQALPPGNQERRTIADRFTIELVRHSVAEEMYLYPAVREHVRGDQALADGEIQDHPTVEKLLKDLEKVSVDQPEFDDLVDRLISEAT
;
A
#
# COMPACT_ATOMS: atom_id res chain seq x y z
N MET A 1 0.94 2.78 28.23
CA MET A 1 0.24 1.48 28.36
C MET A 1 0.27 0.84 26.99
N THR A 2 1.10 -0.18 26.82
CA THR A 2 1.23 -0.91 25.55
C THR A 2 -0.05 -1.70 25.35
N HIS A 3 -0.98 -1.20 24.54
CA HIS A 3 -1.99 -2.09 23.98
C HIS A 3 -1.22 -3.17 23.24
N GLY A 4 -1.45 -4.44 23.58
CA GLY A 4 -0.94 -5.56 22.80
C GLY A 4 -1.62 -5.49 21.44
N ALA A 5 -1.03 -4.72 20.53
CA ALA A 5 -1.54 -4.54 19.19
C ALA A 5 -1.41 -5.89 18.47
N ASN A 6 -2.54 -6.43 18.03
CA ASN A 6 -2.55 -7.58 17.15
C ASN A 6 -2.04 -7.09 15.80
N VAL A 7 -0.85 -7.55 15.38
CA VAL A 7 -0.25 -7.15 14.10
C VAL A 7 -1.22 -7.29 12.92
N ILE A 8 -2.06 -8.32 12.92
CA ILE A 8 -3.08 -8.51 11.89
C ILE A 8 -4.14 -7.41 11.93
N ALA A 9 -4.57 -6.99 13.13
CA ALA A 9 -5.56 -5.92 13.26
C ALA A 9 -5.00 -4.56 12.83
N GLU A 10 -3.72 -4.31 13.10
CA GLU A 10 -3.04 -3.10 12.62
C GLU A 10 -2.93 -3.11 11.10
N LEU A 11 -2.43 -4.20 10.49
CA LEU A 11 -2.31 -4.34 9.04
C LEU A 11 -3.68 -4.22 8.33
N MET A 12 -4.74 -4.81 8.90
CA MET A 12 -6.11 -4.62 8.38
C MET A 12 -6.62 -3.18 8.53
N THR A 13 -6.13 -2.44 9.51
CA THR A 13 -6.48 -1.02 9.69
C THR A 13 -5.75 -0.19 8.63
N ASP A 14 -4.47 -0.48 8.41
CA ASP A 14 -3.68 0.16 7.36
C ASP A 14 -4.32 -0.04 5.97
N HIS A 15 -4.80 -1.24 5.63
CA HIS A 15 -5.53 -1.49 4.35
C HIS A 15 -6.74 -0.57 4.19
N ARG A 16 -7.56 -0.42 5.24
CA ARG A 16 -8.73 0.47 5.18
C ARG A 16 -8.32 1.93 5.02
N GLU A 17 -7.25 2.35 5.68
CA GLU A 17 -6.74 3.71 5.52
C GLU A 17 -6.23 3.96 4.09
N VAL A 18 -5.56 2.98 3.48
CA VAL A 18 -5.12 3.01 2.08
C VAL A 18 -6.32 3.11 1.12
N GLU A 19 -7.37 2.30 1.33
CA GLU A 19 -8.63 2.37 0.57
C GLU A 19 -9.32 3.74 0.73
N GLU A 20 -9.40 4.28 1.95
CA GLU A 20 -10.00 5.59 2.22
C GLU A 20 -9.22 6.74 1.56
N LEU A 21 -7.89 6.64 1.48
CA LEU A 21 -7.05 7.63 0.79
C LEU A 21 -7.25 7.56 -0.73
N PHE A 22 -7.42 6.35 -1.29
CA PHE A 22 -7.76 6.17 -2.70
C PHE A 22 -9.10 6.82 -3.04
N ASP A 23 -10.15 6.55 -2.24
CA ASP A 23 -11.47 7.14 -2.43
C ASP A 23 -11.42 8.67 -2.40
N GLN A 24 -10.60 9.26 -1.52
CA GLN A 24 -10.38 10.70 -1.46
C GLN A 24 -9.71 11.24 -2.73
N ILE A 25 -8.75 10.52 -3.32
CA ILE A 25 -8.10 10.91 -4.58
C ILE A 25 -9.10 10.89 -5.75
N GLN A 26 -9.99 9.88 -5.79
CA GLN A 26 -11.01 9.72 -6.83
C GLN A 26 -12.17 10.73 -6.71
N ALA A 27 -12.47 11.17 -5.49
CA ALA A 27 -13.49 12.20 -5.25
C ALA A 27 -13.07 13.61 -5.73
N LEU A 28 -11.77 13.83 -5.96
CA LEU A 28 -11.23 15.11 -6.40
C LEU A 28 -11.12 15.20 -7.92
N PRO A 29 -11.36 16.37 -8.52
CA PRO A 29 -11.25 16.53 -9.97
C PRO A 29 -9.79 16.40 -10.44
N PRO A 30 -9.54 15.90 -11.66
CA PRO A 30 -8.22 15.86 -12.26
C PRO A 30 -7.53 17.22 -12.22
N GLY A 31 -6.22 17.24 -11.94
CA GLY A 31 -5.43 18.46 -11.78
C GLY A 31 -5.57 19.17 -10.43
N ASN A 32 -6.46 18.73 -9.53
CA ASN A 32 -6.50 19.27 -8.17
C ASN A 32 -5.21 18.92 -7.40
N GLN A 33 -4.52 19.93 -6.89
CA GLN A 33 -3.25 19.77 -6.16
C GLN A 33 -3.41 18.99 -4.85
N GLU A 34 -4.60 18.97 -4.25
CA GLU A 34 -4.88 18.16 -3.06
C GLU A 34 -4.70 16.65 -3.33
N ARG A 35 -4.88 16.20 -4.58
CA ARG A 35 -4.57 14.82 -4.99
C ARG A 35 -3.12 14.45 -4.75
N ARG A 36 -2.18 15.39 -4.94
CA ARG A 36 -0.76 15.17 -4.66
C ARG A 36 -0.54 14.97 -3.17
N THR A 37 -1.13 15.83 -2.33
CA THR A 37 -1.01 15.70 -0.87
C THR A 37 -1.55 14.37 -0.36
N ILE A 38 -2.68 13.91 -0.90
CA ILE A 38 -3.26 12.62 -0.51
C ILE A 38 -2.44 11.46 -1.06
N ALA A 39 -1.95 11.53 -2.30
CA ALA A 39 -1.07 10.52 -2.88
C ALA A 39 0.26 10.38 -2.12
N ASP A 40 0.84 11.49 -1.66
CA ASP A 40 2.06 11.45 -0.86
C ASP A 40 1.80 10.79 0.51
N ARG A 41 0.64 11.02 1.12
CA ARG A 41 0.22 10.31 2.34
C ARG A 41 -0.01 8.82 2.06
N PHE A 42 -0.69 8.49 0.97
CA PHE A 42 -0.90 7.12 0.51
C PHE A 42 0.44 6.37 0.36
N THR A 43 1.43 7.00 -0.27
CA THR A 43 2.78 6.45 -0.41
C THR A 43 3.43 6.16 0.94
N ILE A 44 3.32 7.10 1.89
CA ILE A 44 3.90 6.93 3.23
C ILE A 44 3.27 5.75 3.98
N GLU A 45 1.93 5.66 4.00
CA GLU A 45 1.25 4.58 4.70
C GLU A 45 1.49 3.22 4.03
N LEU A 46 1.47 3.15 2.70
CA LEU A 46 1.72 1.90 1.99
C LEU A 46 3.16 1.39 2.20
N VAL A 47 4.16 2.27 2.17
CA VAL A 47 5.55 1.87 2.47
C VAL A 47 5.69 1.39 3.91
N ARG A 48 5.06 2.08 4.86
CA ARG A 48 5.08 1.68 6.27
C ARG A 48 4.43 0.31 6.47
N HIS A 49 3.32 0.07 5.77
CA HIS A 49 2.59 -1.19 5.77
C HIS A 49 3.46 -2.34 5.26
N SER A 50 4.02 -2.21 4.05
CA SER A 50 4.88 -3.24 3.44
C SER A 50 6.10 -3.59 4.31
N VAL A 51 6.71 -2.59 4.96
CA VAL A 51 7.82 -2.83 5.90
C VAL A 51 7.37 -3.66 7.11
N ALA A 52 6.16 -3.41 7.64
CA ALA A 52 5.64 -4.18 8.76
C ALA A 52 5.37 -5.64 8.36
N GLU A 53 4.87 -5.88 7.15
CA GLU A 53 4.64 -7.23 6.63
C GLU A 53 5.95 -8.00 6.47
N GLU A 54 6.96 -7.39 5.84
CA GLU A 54 8.28 -8.00 5.65
C GLU A 54 8.99 -8.31 6.95
N MET A 55 8.91 -7.41 7.93
CA MET A 55 9.61 -7.53 9.20
C MET A 55 8.93 -8.50 10.17
N TYR A 56 7.60 -8.61 10.12
CA TYR A 56 6.83 -9.30 11.15
C TYR A 56 5.85 -10.35 10.62
N LEU A 57 5.07 -10.04 9.58
CA LEU A 57 4.03 -10.95 9.07
C LEU A 57 4.64 -12.14 8.33
N TYR A 58 5.39 -11.89 7.26
CA TYR A 58 5.92 -12.96 6.41
C TYR A 58 6.87 -13.92 7.14
N PRO A 59 7.75 -13.47 8.06
CA PRO A 59 8.51 -14.38 8.91
C PRO A 59 7.62 -15.30 9.74
N ALA A 60 6.57 -14.75 10.37
CA ALA A 60 5.64 -15.53 11.18
C ALA A 60 4.82 -16.53 10.33
N VAL A 61 4.41 -16.14 9.11
CA VAL A 61 3.73 -17.03 8.17
C VAL A 61 4.63 -18.21 7.79
N ARG A 62 5.89 -17.95 7.43
CA ARG A 62 6.87 -18.99 7.07
C ARG A 62 7.15 -19.97 8.22
N GLU A 63 7.16 -19.49 9.46
CA GLU A 63 7.45 -20.30 10.65
C GLU A 63 6.24 -21.14 11.10
N HIS A 64 5.03 -20.57 11.04
CA HIS A 64 3.86 -21.14 11.70
C HIS A 64 2.81 -21.71 10.75
N VAL A 65 2.77 -21.28 9.49
CA VAL A 65 1.78 -21.74 8.51
C VAL A 65 2.39 -22.83 7.62
N ARG A 66 2.02 -24.09 7.90
CA ARG A 66 2.54 -25.25 7.15
C ARG A 66 1.89 -25.33 5.77
N GLY A 67 2.71 -25.33 4.72
CA GLY A 67 2.26 -25.49 3.33
C GLY A 67 2.18 -24.17 2.55
N ASP A 68 2.25 -23.04 3.24
CA ASP A 68 2.00 -21.71 2.66
C ASP A 68 3.25 -20.82 2.60
N GLN A 69 4.44 -21.42 2.69
CA GLN A 69 5.70 -20.68 2.48
C GLN A 69 5.73 -20.00 1.11
N ALA A 70 5.13 -20.64 0.10
CA ALA A 70 5.01 -20.07 -1.24
C ALA A 70 4.09 -18.85 -1.32
N LEU A 71 3.11 -18.69 -0.40
CA LEU A 71 2.26 -17.50 -0.35
C LEU A 71 3.08 -16.30 0.12
N ALA A 72 3.76 -16.42 1.26
CA ALA A 72 4.64 -15.35 1.76
C ALA A 72 5.78 -15.02 0.76
N ASP A 73 6.30 -16.01 0.05
CA ASP A 73 7.33 -15.79 -0.96
C ASP A 73 6.78 -15.03 -2.19
N GLY A 74 5.54 -15.29 -2.59
CA GLY A 74 4.87 -14.59 -3.70
C GLY A 74 4.64 -13.11 -3.38
N GLU A 75 4.04 -12.81 -2.23
CA GLU A 75 3.77 -11.42 -1.82
C GLU A 75 5.07 -10.59 -1.72
N ILE A 76 6.14 -11.17 -1.17
CA ILE A 76 7.47 -10.53 -1.12
C ILE A 76 8.02 -10.24 -2.54
N GLN A 77 7.72 -11.09 -3.52
CA GLN A 77 8.19 -10.89 -4.89
C GLN A 77 7.43 -9.77 -5.61
N ASP A 78 6.22 -9.44 -5.16
CA ASP A 78 5.38 -8.40 -5.76
C ASP A 78 5.62 -7.01 -5.14
N HIS A 79 6.14 -6.92 -3.91
CA HIS A 79 6.53 -5.66 -3.26
C HIS A 79 7.42 -4.73 -4.12
N PRO A 80 8.46 -5.21 -4.82
CA PRO A 80 9.24 -4.35 -5.73
C PRO A 80 8.41 -3.72 -6.86
N THR A 81 7.33 -4.37 -7.28
CA THR A 81 6.39 -3.82 -8.27
C THR A 81 5.62 -2.65 -7.66
N VAL A 82 5.08 -2.81 -6.45
CA VAL A 82 4.39 -1.74 -5.71
C VAL A 82 5.33 -0.55 -5.48
N GLU A 83 6.56 -0.78 -5.01
CA GLU A 83 7.55 0.29 -4.84
C GLU A 83 7.83 1.06 -6.14
N LYS A 84 7.89 0.34 -7.26
CA LYS A 84 8.12 0.97 -8.57
C LYS A 84 6.94 1.85 -8.95
N LEU A 85 5.71 1.38 -8.76
CA LEU A 85 4.51 2.15 -9.02
C LEU A 85 4.45 3.42 -8.17
N LEU A 86 4.79 3.34 -6.88
CA LEU A 86 4.90 4.51 -6.00
C LEU A 86 5.94 5.52 -6.51
N LYS A 87 7.13 5.04 -6.91
CA LYS A 87 8.20 5.90 -7.47
C LYS A 87 7.81 6.54 -8.79
N ASP A 88 6.98 5.89 -9.59
CA ASP A 88 6.46 6.45 -10.83
C ASP A 88 5.36 7.47 -10.53
N LEU A 89 4.46 7.19 -9.57
CA LEU A 89 3.42 8.11 -9.10
C LEU A 89 3.99 9.43 -8.57
N GLU A 90 5.12 9.40 -7.86
CA GLU A 90 5.82 10.59 -7.37
C GLU A 90 6.28 11.53 -8.50
N LYS A 91 6.55 11.00 -9.70
CA LYS A 91 7.10 11.76 -10.83
C LYS A 91 6.02 12.30 -11.75
N VAL A 92 4.82 11.72 -11.71
CA VAL A 92 3.71 12.08 -12.61
C VAL A 92 2.91 13.23 -12.02
N SER A 93 2.50 14.19 -12.84
CA SER A 93 1.69 15.31 -12.35
C SER A 93 0.21 14.93 -12.26
N VAL A 94 -0.51 15.51 -11.28
CA VAL A 94 -1.92 15.19 -10.96
C VAL A 94 -2.93 15.54 -12.07
N ASP A 95 -2.49 16.26 -13.10
CA ASP A 95 -3.24 16.63 -14.30
C ASP A 95 -3.07 15.64 -15.45
N GLN A 96 -2.14 14.69 -15.33
CA GLN A 96 -1.88 13.69 -16.36
C GLN A 96 -2.76 12.46 -16.14
N PRO A 97 -3.34 11.87 -17.20
CA PRO A 97 -4.11 10.62 -17.08
C PRO A 97 -3.32 9.46 -16.47
N GLU A 98 -1.99 9.44 -16.67
CA GLU A 98 -1.10 8.45 -16.09
C GLU A 98 -1.12 8.45 -14.56
N PHE A 99 -1.47 9.58 -13.92
CA PHE A 99 -1.64 9.63 -12.47
C PHE A 99 -2.77 8.72 -12.01
N ASP A 100 -3.90 8.75 -12.73
CA ASP A 100 -5.08 7.95 -12.42
C ASP A 100 -4.79 6.47 -12.64
N ASP A 101 -4.15 6.15 -13.78
CA ASP A 101 -3.73 4.77 -14.10
C ASP A 101 -2.78 4.19 -13.04
N LEU A 102 -1.85 4.99 -12.50
CA LEU A 102 -0.92 4.55 -11.47
C LEU A 102 -1.62 4.34 -10.12
N VAL A 103 -2.53 5.23 -9.74
CA VAL A 103 -3.32 5.12 -8.50
C VAL A 103 -4.23 3.89 -8.55
N ASP A 104 -4.89 3.62 -9.68
CA ASP A 104 -5.74 2.44 -9.88
C ASP A 104 -4.94 1.12 -9.86
N ARG A 105 -3.72 1.14 -10.39
CA ARG A 105 -2.83 -0.03 -10.31
C ARG A 105 -2.34 -0.26 -8.89
N LEU A 106 -2.00 0.79 -8.15
CA LEU A 106 -1.55 0.67 -6.76
C LEU A 106 -2.62 0.07 -5.85
N ILE A 107 -3.89 0.45 -6.00
CA ILE A 107 -4.96 -0.15 -5.19
C ILE A 107 -5.14 -1.64 -5.52
N SER A 108 -5.08 -2.02 -6.81
CA SER A 108 -5.24 -3.42 -7.22
C SER A 108 -4.12 -4.34 -6.72
N GLU A 109 -2.94 -3.81 -6.43
CA GLU A 109 -1.81 -4.59 -5.89
C GLU A 109 -1.78 -4.55 -4.35
N ALA A 110 -2.53 -3.63 -3.71
CA ALA A 110 -2.56 -3.44 -2.25
C ALA A 110 -3.81 -4.03 -1.56
N THR A 111 -4.78 -4.55 -2.31
CA THR A 111 -6.04 -5.14 -1.81
C THR A 111 -6.36 -6.46 -2.49
#